data_AF-V5WCK5-F1
#
_entry.id   AF-V5WCK5-F1
#
_cell.length_a   1.000
_cell.length_b   1.000
_cell.length_c   1.000
_cell.angle_alpha   90.00
_cell.angle_beta   90.00
_cell.angle_gamma   90.00
#
_symmetry.space_group_name_H-M   'P 1'
#
loop_
_entity.id
_entity.type
_entity.pdbx_description
1 polymer ?
#
loop_
_entity_poly.entity_id
_entity_poly.type
_entity_poly.pdbx_seq_one_letter_code
_entity_poly.pdbx_strand_id
1 'polypeptide(L)'
;MSNNDIVPGFDEEKDESLKIRLQKIDGTEGCLVLYLTGYIDTYNSNFFQKRVNRAIEAGYTKLIFHCSGLNYVSSTGIGSFTAFLKAVKPRSGDLVLLEIQPKVYEVFQLLGFAQFFNIKDNLDEAVEFFSKGSASSDTDIFPKIFKCPICSTRLRASKPGRFRCSNCKTILAIDNSGQIFLG
;
A
#
# COMPACT_ATOMS: atom_id res chain seq x y z
N MET A 1 27.41 -1.48 2.88
CA MET A 1 26.65 -1.04 4.05
C MET A 1 25.85 -2.22 4.57
N SER A 2 25.98 -2.50 5.85
CA SER A 2 25.18 -3.51 6.54
C SER A 2 23.80 -2.94 6.84
N ASN A 3 22.79 -3.80 7.00
CA ASN A 3 21.49 -3.33 7.47
C ASN A 3 21.59 -2.73 8.88
N ASN A 4 22.54 -3.21 9.69
CA ASN A 4 22.79 -2.72 11.05
C ASN A 4 23.27 -1.26 11.09
N ASP A 5 23.84 -0.74 9.99
CA ASP A 5 24.21 0.68 9.87
C ASP A 5 22.96 1.58 9.71
N ILE A 6 21.81 0.98 9.34
CA ILE A 6 20.55 1.67 9.06
C ILE A 6 19.55 1.48 10.20
N VAL A 7 19.40 0.24 10.67
CA VAL A 7 18.56 -0.15 11.81
C VAL A 7 19.41 -1.02 12.75
N PRO A 8 19.77 -0.55 13.95
CA PRO A 8 20.62 -1.32 14.86
C PRO A 8 20.05 -2.69 15.24
N GLY A 9 20.88 -3.72 15.10
CA GLY A 9 20.54 -5.11 15.38
C GLY A 9 19.47 -5.70 14.46
N PHE A 10 19.25 -5.09 13.30
CA PHE A 10 18.38 -5.67 12.27
C PHE A 10 18.82 -7.10 12.01
N ASP A 11 20.09 -7.36 11.66
CA ASP A 11 20.64 -8.66 11.23
C ASP A 11 20.91 -9.71 12.34
N GLU A 12 20.38 -9.53 13.55
CA GLU A 12 20.57 -10.48 14.67
C GLU A 12 19.94 -11.86 14.41
N GLU A 13 18.73 -11.89 13.84
CA GLU A 13 18.07 -13.11 13.37
C GLU A 13 18.33 -13.29 11.86
N LYS A 14 18.38 -14.52 11.36
CA LYS A 14 18.50 -14.80 9.91
C LYS A 14 17.51 -15.89 9.52
N ASP A 15 17.08 -15.83 8.27
CA ASP A 15 16.23 -16.83 7.64
C ASP A 15 16.82 -17.19 6.28
N GLU A 16 16.83 -18.48 5.94
CA GLU A 16 17.42 -18.97 4.69
C GLU A 16 16.51 -18.72 3.47
N SER A 17 15.20 -18.66 3.71
CA SER A 17 14.13 -18.56 2.72
C SER A 17 13.74 -17.11 2.40
N LEU A 18 14.02 -16.17 3.29
CA LEU A 18 13.77 -14.74 3.10
C LEU A 18 14.98 -13.88 3.48
N LYS A 19 15.56 -13.21 2.48
CA LYS A 19 16.59 -12.19 2.68
C LYS A 19 15.98 -10.80 2.56
N ILE A 20 16.38 -9.91 3.48
CA ILE A 20 15.93 -8.52 3.52
C ILE A 20 17.16 -7.62 3.51
N ARG A 21 17.28 -6.77 2.48
CA ARG A 21 18.30 -5.72 2.42
C ARG A 21 17.66 -4.35 2.55
N LEU A 22 18.26 -3.50 3.37
CA LEU A 22 17.80 -2.14 3.62
C LEU A 22 18.53 -1.12 2.73
N GLN A 23 17.82 -0.06 2.36
CA GLN A 23 18.39 1.12 1.73
C GLN A 23 17.63 2.37 2.20
N LYS A 24 18.38 3.34 2.72
CA LYS A 24 17.85 4.69 3.02
C LYS A 24 17.63 5.45 1.72
N ILE A 25 16.60 6.28 1.69
CA ILE A 25 16.35 7.23 0.61
C ILE A 25 16.70 8.63 1.11
N ASP A 26 17.65 9.26 0.42
CA ASP A 26 18.01 10.65 0.69
C ASP A 26 16.88 11.58 0.22
N GLY A 27 16.61 12.64 0.98
CA GLY A 27 15.59 13.63 0.64
C GLY A 27 14.14 13.27 1.02
N THR A 28 13.88 12.06 1.51
CA THR A 28 12.56 11.68 2.08
C THR A 28 12.71 11.15 3.49
N GLU A 29 12.52 12.03 4.49
CA GLU A 29 12.65 11.65 5.90
C GLU A 29 11.66 10.53 6.28
N GLY A 30 12.16 9.56 7.05
CA GLY A 30 11.41 8.40 7.50
C GLY A 30 11.16 7.33 6.42
N CYS A 31 11.77 7.48 5.22
CA CYS A 31 11.63 6.52 4.12
C CYS A 31 12.71 5.45 4.12
N LEU A 32 12.27 4.19 3.95
CA LEU A 32 13.13 3.02 3.91
C LEU A 32 12.68 2.05 2.81
N VAL A 33 13.62 1.63 1.98
CA VAL A 33 13.40 0.54 1.03
C VAL A 33 13.86 -0.78 1.65
N LEU A 34 13.00 -1.79 1.60
CA LEU A 34 13.25 -3.16 1.99
C LEU A 34 13.22 -4.04 0.74
N TYR A 35 14.39 -4.49 0.30
CA TYR A 35 14.51 -5.44 -0.80
C TYR A 35 14.26 -6.84 -0.29
N LEU A 36 13.19 -7.45 -0.78
CA LEU A 36 12.79 -8.80 -0.41
C LEU A 36 13.29 -9.78 -1.48
N THR A 37 13.96 -10.84 -1.04
CA THR A 37 14.42 -11.92 -1.93
C THR A 37 14.11 -13.27 -1.32
N GLY A 38 13.40 -14.11 -2.07
CA GLY A 38 12.97 -15.44 -1.64
C GLY A 38 11.45 -15.57 -1.57
N TYR A 39 10.93 -16.09 -0.46
CA TYR A 39 9.50 -16.38 -0.28
C TYR A 39 9.04 -15.92 1.11
N ILE A 40 7.77 -15.60 1.26
CA ILE A 40 7.15 -15.38 2.57
C ILE A 40 6.03 -16.41 2.75
N ASP A 41 6.13 -17.23 3.78
CA ASP A 41 5.16 -18.26 4.09
C ASP A 41 4.76 -18.25 5.57
N THR A 42 3.98 -19.25 5.99
CA THR A 42 3.53 -19.35 7.38
C THR A 42 4.67 -19.56 8.37
N TYR A 43 5.78 -20.18 7.98
CA TYR A 43 6.90 -20.49 8.85
C TYR A 43 7.80 -19.28 9.10
N ASN A 44 8.06 -18.48 8.06
CA ASN A 44 8.94 -17.31 8.16
C ASN A 44 8.19 -15.98 8.40
N SER A 45 6.85 -15.97 8.38
CA SER A 45 6.06 -14.75 8.59
C SER A 45 6.36 -14.00 9.89
N ASN A 46 6.61 -14.72 11.00
CA ASN A 46 6.96 -14.11 12.28
C ASN A 46 8.35 -13.45 12.23
N PHE A 47 9.31 -14.10 11.58
CA PHE A 47 10.62 -13.51 11.31
C PHE A 47 10.47 -12.21 10.51
N PHE A 48 9.72 -12.25 9.40
CA PHE A 48 9.46 -11.06 8.59
C PHE A 48 8.84 -9.92 9.40
N GLN A 49 7.83 -10.22 10.23
CA GLN A 49 7.17 -9.22 11.08
C GLN A 49 8.12 -8.56 12.08
N LYS A 50 8.90 -9.35 12.83
CA LYS A 50 9.89 -8.80 13.77
C LYS A 50 10.86 -7.85 13.09
N ARG A 51 11.36 -8.24 11.92
CA ARG A 51 12.34 -7.44 11.16
C ARG A 51 11.78 -6.09 10.76
N VAL A 52 10.62 -6.08 10.13
CA VAL A 52 9.98 -4.83 9.68
C VAL A 52 9.56 -3.98 10.88
N ASN A 53 9.04 -4.58 11.96
CA ASN A 53 8.68 -3.84 13.16
C ASN A 53 9.89 -3.15 13.80
N ARG A 54 11.08 -3.77 13.79
CA ARG A 54 12.31 -3.12 14.26
C ARG A 54 12.67 -1.87 13.44
N ALA A 55 12.42 -1.89 12.13
CA ALA A 55 12.57 -0.69 11.30
C ALA A 55 11.51 0.38 11.64
N ILE A 56 10.26 -0.03 11.88
CA ILE A 56 9.18 0.89 12.29
C ILE A 56 9.48 1.53 13.66
N GLU A 57 10.03 0.78 14.60
CA GLU A 57 10.47 1.25 15.92
C GLU A 57 11.68 2.19 15.82
N ALA A 58 12.56 1.98 14.85
CA ALA A 58 13.66 2.89 14.53
C ALA A 58 13.21 4.20 13.84
N GLY A 59 11.91 4.41 13.64
CA GLY A 59 11.34 5.65 13.13
C GLY A 59 11.02 5.66 11.63
N TYR A 60 11.24 4.55 10.90
CA TYR A 60 10.86 4.47 9.49
C TYR A 60 9.38 4.14 9.36
N THR A 61 8.59 5.13 8.94
CA THR A 61 7.13 4.99 8.78
C THR A 61 6.68 4.99 7.32
N LYS A 62 7.58 5.33 6.39
CA LYS A 62 7.33 5.31 4.94
C LYS A 62 8.09 4.14 4.33
N LEU A 63 7.41 3.03 4.09
CA LEU A 63 8.08 1.77 3.75
C LEU A 63 7.85 1.42 2.28
N ILE A 64 8.92 1.17 1.55
CA ILE A 64 8.88 0.66 0.17
C ILE A 64 9.36 -0.79 0.21
N PHE A 65 8.53 -1.74 -0.17
CA PHE A 65 8.90 -3.14 -0.29
C PHE A 65 9.22 -3.45 -1.75
N HIS A 66 10.48 -3.66 -2.06
CA HIS A 66 10.91 -4.06 -3.40
C HIS A 66 10.71 -5.56 -3.55
N CYS A 67 9.69 -5.93 -4.33
CA CYS A 67 9.15 -7.28 -4.45
C CYS A 67 9.64 -8.03 -5.69
N SER A 68 10.53 -7.46 -6.50
CA SER A 68 11.06 -8.12 -7.69
C SER A 68 11.77 -9.44 -7.40
N GLY A 69 12.38 -9.59 -6.21
CA GLY A 69 12.99 -10.84 -5.75
C GLY A 69 12.06 -11.74 -4.94
N LEU A 70 10.82 -11.31 -4.68
CA LEU A 70 9.84 -12.05 -3.90
C LEU A 70 9.03 -12.97 -4.83
N ASN A 71 9.28 -14.26 -4.75
CA ASN A 71 8.74 -15.25 -5.68
C ASN A 71 7.39 -15.81 -5.24
N TYR A 72 7.07 -15.72 -3.95
CA TYR A 72 5.85 -16.25 -3.36
C TYR A 72 5.48 -15.55 -2.05
N VAL A 73 4.18 -15.42 -1.81
CA VAL A 73 3.62 -14.94 -0.54
C VAL A 73 2.42 -15.81 -0.15
N SER A 74 2.35 -16.26 1.10
CA SER A 74 1.17 -16.92 1.68
C SER A 74 0.15 -15.91 2.22
N SER A 75 -1.02 -16.39 2.66
CA SER A 75 -2.02 -15.58 3.38
C SER A 75 -1.47 -14.94 4.66
N THR A 76 -0.60 -15.63 5.40
CA THR A 76 0.08 -15.12 6.60
C THR A 76 1.12 -14.05 6.24
N GLY A 77 1.79 -14.19 5.10
CA GLY A 77 2.64 -13.13 4.54
C GLY A 77 1.85 -11.86 4.21
N ILE A 78 0.72 -11.99 3.52
CA ILE A 78 -0.19 -10.85 3.21
C ILE A 78 -0.72 -10.20 4.49
N GLY A 79 -1.06 -11.02 5.50
CA GLY A 79 -1.41 -10.53 6.84
C GLY A 79 -0.32 -9.67 7.48
N SER A 80 0.95 -10.01 7.24
CA SER A 80 2.10 -9.24 7.74
C SER A 80 2.15 -7.83 7.11
N PHE A 81 2.00 -7.72 5.78
CA PHE A 81 1.93 -6.42 5.11
C PHE A 81 0.76 -5.56 5.62
N THR A 82 -0.39 -6.19 5.85
CA THR A 82 -1.58 -5.50 6.40
C THR A 82 -1.32 -5.01 7.83
N ALA A 83 -0.60 -5.78 8.65
CA ALA A 83 -0.21 -5.37 9.99
C ALA A 83 0.73 -4.16 9.97
N PHE A 84 1.71 -4.14 9.05
CA PHE A 84 2.61 -2.99 8.90
C PHE A 84 1.85 -1.73 8.47
N LEU A 85 0.90 -1.86 7.53
CA LEU A 85 0.02 -0.75 7.12
C LEU A 85 -0.73 -0.15 8.29
N LYS A 86 -1.32 -1.00 9.14
CA LYS A 86 -1.98 -0.55 10.37
C LYS A 86 -1.02 0.08 11.37
N ALA A 87 0.24 -0.35 11.43
CA ALA A 87 1.24 0.18 12.36
C ALA A 87 1.75 1.57 11.95
N VAL A 88 1.94 1.82 10.65
CA VAL A 88 2.53 3.08 10.16
C VAL A 88 1.48 4.17 9.90
N LYS A 89 0.24 3.81 9.53
CA LYS A 89 -0.83 4.79 9.22
C LYS A 89 -1.08 5.80 10.37
N PRO A 90 -1.19 5.40 11.65
CA PRO A 90 -1.35 6.34 12.76
C PRO A 90 -0.16 7.28 12.97
N ARG A 91 1.01 6.92 12.41
CA ARG A 91 2.25 7.70 12.47
C ARG A 91 2.46 8.55 11.21
N SER A 92 1.38 8.84 10.47
CA SER A 92 1.39 9.53 9.18
C SER A 92 2.31 8.87 8.14
N GLY A 93 2.46 7.55 8.25
CA GLY A 93 3.22 6.71 7.33
C GLY A 93 2.33 5.92 6.38
N ASP A 94 2.95 5.23 5.44
CA ASP A 94 2.26 4.37 4.48
C ASP A 94 3.22 3.34 3.88
N LEU A 95 2.69 2.44 3.04
CA LEU A 95 3.46 1.42 2.34
C LEU A 95 3.29 1.53 0.82
N VAL A 96 4.38 1.24 0.12
CA VAL A 96 4.40 0.97 -1.32
C VAL A 96 4.94 -0.43 -1.56
N LEU A 97 4.27 -1.20 -2.42
CA LEU A 97 4.80 -2.44 -2.99
C LEU A 97 5.37 -2.10 -4.36
N LEU A 98 6.68 -2.22 -4.49
CA LEU A 98 7.44 -1.87 -5.69
C LEU A 98 7.77 -3.14 -6.49
N GLU A 99 7.55 -3.12 -7.80
CA GLU A 99 7.88 -4.22 -8.73
C GLU A 99 7.35 -5.57 -8.25
N ILE A 100 6.05 -5.64 -7.94
CA ILE A 100 5.43 -6.89 -7.50
C ILE A 100 5.43 -7.92 -8.64
N GLN A 101 5.95 -9.12 -8.35
CA GLN A 101 5.91 -10.23 -9.30
C GLN A 101 4.46 -10.63 -9.62
N PRO A 102 4.11 -10.97 -10.89
CA PRO A 102 2.73 -11.27 -11.28
C PRO A 102 2.06 -12.35 -10.41
N LYS A 103 2.81 -13.41 -10.06
CA LYS A 103 2.31 -14.49 -9.19
C LYS A 103 1.99 -14.00 -7.78
N VAL A 104 2.80 -13.11 -7.23
CA VAL A 104 2.57 -12.53 -5.90
C VAL A 104 1.35 -11.60 -5.96
N TYR A 105 1.27 -10.76 -7.00
CA TYR A 105 0.13 -9.87 -7.22
C TYR A 105 -1.20 -10.62 -7.34
N GLU A 106 -1.21 -11.76 -8.04
CA GLU A 106 -2.39 -12.62 -8.16
C GLU A 106 -2.90 -13.07 -6.79
N VAL A 107 -2.02 -13.45 -5.85
CA VAL A 107 -2.43 -13.82 -4.49
C VAL A 107 -3.04 -12.61 -3.75
N PHE A 108 -2.47 -11.41 -3.88
CA PHE A 108 -3.06 -10.19 -3.31
C PHE A 108 -4.44 -9.87 -3.92
N GLN A 109 -4.64 -10.10 -5.21
CA GLN A 109 -5.90 -9.88 -5.92
C GLN A 109 -6.97 -10.90 -5.51
N LEU A 110 -6.64 -12.19 -5.50
CA LEU A 110 -7.55 -13.27 -5.11
C LEU A 110 -8.10 -13.08 -3.70
N LEU A 111 -7.29 -12.54 -2.79
CA LEU A 111 -7.69 -12.26 -1.42
C LEU A 111 -8.30 -10.86 -1.23
N GLY A 112 -8.40 -10.04 -2.29
CA GLY A 112 -9.00 -8.71 -2.26
C GLY A 112 -8.17 -7.64 -1.54
N PHE A 113 -6.88 -7.88 -1.34
CA PHE A 113 -6.00 -6.97 -0.59
C PHE A 113 -5.27 -5.96 -1.47
N ALA A 114 -5.11 -6.22 -2.77
CA ALA A 114 -4.36 -5.35 -3.67
C ALA A 114 -4.85 -3.89 -3.65
N GLN A 115 -6.16 -3.66 -3.50
CA GLN A 115 -6.76 -2.31 -3.44
C GLN A 115 -6.33 -1.47 -2.23
N PHE A 116 -5.76 -2.08 -1.19
CA PHE A 116 -5.32 -1.36 0.02
C PHE A 116 -3.85 -0.91 -0.03
N PHE A 117 -3.10 -1.37 -1.04
CA PHE A 117 -1.67 -1.08 -1.16
C PHE A 117 -1.40 -0.19 -2.37
N ASN A 118 -0.48 0.73 -2.20
CA ASN A 118 0.07 1.48 -3.32
C ASN A 118 1.06 0.57 -4.04
N ILE A 119 0.81 0.27 -5.32
CA ILE A 119 1.67 -0.59 -6.13
C ILE A 119 2.29 0.27 -7.22
N LYS A 120 3.62 0.18 -7.36
CA LYS A 120 4.43 0.98 -8.29
C LYS A 120 5.42 0.11 -9.03
N ASP A 121 5.78 0.53 -10.23
CA ASP A 121 6.67 -0.22 -11.12
C ASP A 121 8.12 0.29 -11.11
N ASN A 122 8.37 1.47 -10.53
CA ASN A 122 9.73 2.01 -10.38
C ASN A 122 9.90 2.76 -9.05
N LEU A 123 11.15 2.85 -8.63
CA LEU A 123 11.53 3.43 -7.35
C LEU A 123 11.20 4.92 -7.25
N ASP A 124 11.34 5.66 -8.35
CA ASP A 124 11.09 7.11 -8.37
C ASP A 124 9.63 7.41 -8.06
N GLU A 125 8.69 6.70 -8.68
CA GLU A 125 7.26 6.82 -8.36
C GLU A 125 6.94 6.43 -6.91
N ALA A 126 7.62 5.42 -6.38
CA ALA A 126 7.44 4.98 -4.99
C ALA A 126 7.93 6.05 -3.99
N VAL A 127 9.03 6.72 -4.28
CA VAL A 127 9.55 7.84 -3.48
C VAL A 127 8.68 9.08 -3.64
N GLU A 128 8.25 9.39 -4.88
CA GLU A 128 7.34 10.50 -5.16
C GLU A 128 6.02 10.40 -4.41
N PHE A 129 5.48 9.19 -4.25
CA PHE A 129 4.28 8.94 -3.47
C PHE A 129 4.40 9.49 -2.03
N PHE A 130 5.60 9.44 -1.45
CA PHE A 130 5.88 9.93 -0.11
C PHE A 130 6.32 11.41 -0.05
N SER A 131 6.86 11.96 -1.14
CA SER A 131 7.26 13.37 -1.21
C SER A 131 6.09 14.30 -1.52
N LYS A 132 5.11 13.82 -2.31
CA LYS A 132 3.90 14.59 -2.66
C LYS A 132 2.81 14.57 -1.58
N GLY A 133 3.10 14.00 -0.40
CA GLY A 133 2.19 13.99 0.75
C GLY A 133 0.86 13.32 0.44
N SER A 134 0.82 11.99 0.36
CA SER A 134 -0.40 11.17 0.46
C SER A 134 -1.66 11.72 -0.24
N ALA A 135 -1.51 12.26 -1.45
CA ALA A 135 -2.64 12.68 -2.28
C ALA A 135 -2.88 11.61 -3.36
N SER A 136 -3.59 10.55 -2.98
CA SER A 136 -4.56 9.77 -3.78
C SER A 136 -4.60 8.29 -3.40
N SER A 137 -5.25 7.98 -2.28
CA SER A 137 -6.04 6.75 -2.13
C SER A 137 -7.49 7.17 -1.95
N ASP A 138 -8.44 6.43 -2.52
CA ASP A 138 -9.91 6.67 -2.63
C ASP A 138 -10.65 7.34 -1.45
N THR A 139 -10.03 7.44 -0.28
CA THR A 139 -10.54 8.04 0.95
C THR A 139 -10.77 9.56 0.90
N ASP A 140 -10.12 10.31 0.02
CA ASP A 140 -10.36 11.77 -0.11
C ASP A 140 -11.40 12.13 -1.19
N ILE A 141 -11.68 11.19 -2.10
CA ILE A 141 -12.64 11.40 -3.20
C ILE A 141 -14.07 11.16 -2.68
N PHE A 142 -14.23 10.23 -1.74
CA PHE A 142 -15.52 9.89 -1.14
C PHE A 142 -15.50 10.16 0.38
N PRO A 143 -16.58 10.74 0.95
CA PRO A 143 -17.89 10.92 0.34
C PRO A 143 -18.00 12.15 -0.57
N LYS A 144 -18.34 11.92 -1.85
CA LYS A 144 -18.48 12.98 -2.85
C LYS A 144 -19.87 13.59 -2.79
N ILE A 145 -19.95 14.89 -2.57
CA ILE A 145 -21.19 15.66 -2.72
C ILE A 145 -21.20 16.27 -4.12
N PHE A 146 -22.24 15.98 -4.90
CA PHE A 146 -22.35 16.44 -6.29
C PHE A 146 -23.79 16.82 -6.63
N LYS A 147 -23.97 17.54 -7.74
CA LYS A 147 -25.30 17.84 -8.29
C LYS A 147 -25.61 16.89 -9.43
N CYS A 148 -26.83 16.37 -9.48
CA CYS A 148 -27.30 15.61 -10.63
C CYS A 148 -27.21 16.47 -11.91
N PRO A 149 -26.58 16.01 -13.00
CA PRO A 149 -26.45 16.78 -14.23
C PRO A 149 -27.79 17.06 -14.93
N ILE A 150 -28.84 16.30 -14.58
CA ILE A 150 -30.18 16.44 -15.20
C ILE A 150 -31.07 17.41 -14.42
N CYS A 151 -31.12 17.29 -13.10
CA CYS A 151 -32.09 18.03 -12.29
C CYS A 151 -31.46 18.90 -11.19
N SER A 152 -30.13 19.01 -11.16
CA SER A 152 -29.36 19.79 -10.18
C SER A 152 -29.53 19.41 -8.70
N THR A 153 -30.28 18.33 -8.39
CA THR A 153 -30.45 17.81 -7.03
C THR A 153 -29.10 17.43 -6.43
N ARG A 154 -28.83 17.89 -5.22
CA ARG A 154 -27.62 17.56 -4.47
C ARG A 154 -27.68 16.11 -3.98
N LEU A 155 -26.67 15.32 -4.29
CA LEU A 155 -26.53 13.91 -3.96
C LEU A 155 -25.20 13.67 -3.25
N ARG A 156 -25.11 12.56 -2.51
CA ARG A 156 -23.90 12.08 -1.83
C ARG A 156 -23.62 10.64 -2.25
N ALA A 157 -22.40 10.36 -2.68
CA ALA A 157 -21.90 9.01 -2.89
C ALA A 157 -20.82 8.71 -1.85
N SER A 158 -20.86 7.53 -1.23
CA SER A 158 -19.85 7.06 -0.27
C SER A 158 -18.80 6.15 -0.89
N LYS A 159 -18.99 5.74 -2.15
CA LYS A 159 -18.10 4.87 -2.93
C LYS A 159 -18.35 5.08 -4.44
N PRO A 160 -17.45 4.66 -5.33
CA PRO A 160 -17.73 4.60 -6.77
C PRO A 160 -18.85 3.59 -7.09
N GLY A 161 -19.49 3.76 -8.25
CA GLY A 161 -20.55 2.88 -8.73
C GLY A 161 -21.75 3.58 -9.35
N ARG A 162 -22.85 2.84 -9.55
CA ARG A 162 -24.10 3.35 -10.12
C ARG A 162 -25.05 3.83 -9.02
N PHE A 163 -25.58 5.03 -9.20
CA PHE A 163 -26.49 5.70 -8.27
C PHE A 163 -27.74 6.17 -9.00
N ARG A 164 -28.90 6.04 -8.36
CA ARG A 164 -30.15 6.60 -8.86
C ARG A 164 -30.39 7.96 -8.21
N CYS A 165 -30.62 9.00 -9.01
CA CYS A 165 -30.99 10.30 -8.49
C CYS A 165 -32.30 10.21 -7.69
N SER A 166 -32.34 10.78 -6.48
CA SER A 166 -33.53 10.78 -5.63
C SER A 166 -34.70 11.56 -6.25
N ASN A 167 -34.41 12.58 -7.04
CA ASN A 167 -35.40 13.45 -7.69
C ASN A 167 -35.83 12.92 -9.08
N CYS A 168 -34.97 13.02 -10.11
CA CYS A 168 -35.33 12.68 -11.49
C CYS A 168 -35.21 11.20 -11.86
N LYS A 169 -34.75 10.35 -10.94
CA LYS A 169 -34.53 8.90 -11.14
C LYS A 169 -33.49 8.50 -12.21
N THR A 170 -32.80 9.46 -12.84
CA THR A 170 -31.66 9.19 -13.73
C THR A 170 -30.60 8.35 -13.03
N ILE A 171 -30.03 7.38 -13.76
CA ILE A 171 -28.89 6.59 -13.32
C ILE A 171 -27.61 7.34 -13.64
N LEU A 172 -26.76 7.48 -12.63
CA LEU A 172 -25.47 8.15 -12.68
C LEU A 172 -24.39 7.11 -12.34
N ALA A 173 -23.33 7.05 -13.11
CA ALA A 173 -22.15 6.25 -12.78
C ALA A 173 -21.04 7.17 -12.26
N ILE A 174 -20.38 6.76 -11.19
CA ILE A 174 -19.24 7.47 -10.61
C ILE A 174 -18.03 6.53 -10.64
N ASP A 175 -16.94 6.95 -11.26
CA ASP A 175 -15.70 6.17 -11.29
C ASP A 175 -14.84 6.39 -10.04
N ASN A 176 -13.69 5.71 -9.97
CA ASN A 176 -12.74 5.81 -8.85
C ASN A 176 -12.07 7.19 -8.77
N SER A 177 -12.10 8.02 -9.82
CA SER A 177 -11.63 9.41 -9.79
C SER A 177 -12.71 10.38 -9.27
N GLY A 178 -13.94 9.88 -9.06
CA GLY A 178 -15.11 10.67 -8.70
C GLY A 178 -15.72 11.41 -9.88
N GLN A 179 -15.38 11.07 -11.13
CA GLN A 179 -16.01 11.64 -12.32
C GLN A 179 -17.41 11.05 -12.49
N ILE A 180 -18.39 11.88 -12.89
CA ILE A 180 -19.81 11.51 -12.96
C ILE A 180 -20.22 11.41 -14.43
N PHE A 181 -20.79 10.26 -14.78
CA PHE A 181 -21.30 9.94 -16.10
C PHE A 181 -22.80 9.63 -16.03
N LEU A 182 -23.50 9.83 -17.14
CA LEU A 182 -24.85 9.29 -17.32
C LEU A 182 -24.71 7.79 -17.63
N GLY A 183 -25.42 6.94 -16.87
CA GLY A 183 -25.24 5.48 -16.91
C GLY A 183 -26.49 4.70 -17.26
#